data_AF-A0A7Y8HNR7-F1
#
_entry.id   AF-A0A7Y8HNR7-F1
#
_cell.length_a   1.000
_cell.length_b   1.000
_cell.length_c   1.000
_cell.angle_alpha   90.00
_cell.angle_beta   90.00
_cell.angle_gamma   90.00
#
_symmetry.space_group_name_H-M   'P 1'
#
loop_
_entity.id
_entity.type
_entity.pdbx_description
1 polymer ?
#
loop_
_entity_poly.entity_id
_entity_poly.type
_entity_poly.pdbx_seq_one_letter_code
_entity_poly.pdbx_strand_id
1 'polypeptide(L)'
;MKLCPSCRQELPEISRYCSQCGQRLHAEPVDLSPPPPSVKPQQGQLNVEVLYGMVAMLVLAILFPPWETPPSKPPEFLGMHFILSPPTPDAVMSRLLLTIELVTIAIAGLYGSFLFRQKKP
;
A
#
# COMPACT_ATOMS: atom_id res chain seq x y z
N MET A 1 -35.05 -45.35 -10.83
CA MET A 1 -34.63 -45.82 -9.47
C MET A 1 -33.14 -46.10 -9.52
N LYS A 2 -32.36 -45.71 -8.50
CA LYS A 2 -30.90 -45.92 -8.48
C LYS A 2 -30.44 -46.61 -7.20
N LEU A 3 -29.41 -47.43 -7.29
CA LEU A 3 -28.80 -48.11 -6.15
C LEU A 3 -27.63 -47.28 -5.60
N CYS A 4 -27.55 -47.16 -4.27
CA CYS A 4 -26.39 -46.57 -3.63
C CYS A 4 -25.15 -47.46 -3.84
N PRO A 5 -23.99 -46.94 -4.29
CA PRO A 5 -22.80 -47.77 -4.49
C PRO A 5 -22.21 -48.29 -3.17
N SER A 6 -22.48 -47.63 -2.04
CA SER A 6 -21.88 -48.00 -0.74
C SER A 6 -22.71 -49.02 0.05
N CYS A 7 -24.03 -48.85 0.10
CA CYS A 7 -24.91 -49.72 0.92
C CYS A 7 -25.95 -50.48 0.10
N ARG A 8 -25.98 -50.29 -1.23
CA ARG A 8 -26.92 -50.92 -2.18
C ARG A 8 -28.41 -50.68 -1.86
N GLN A 9 -28.73 -49.65 -1.10
CA GLN A 9 -30.11 -49.24 -0.89
C GLN A 9 -30.70 -48.71 -2.20
N GLU A 10 -31.96 -49.08 -2.47
CA GLU A 10 -32.76 -48.50 -3.56
C GLU A 10 -33.24 -47.10 -3.18
N LEU A 11 -32.94 -46.13 -4.05
CA LEU A 11 -33.34 -44.74 -3.87
C LEU A 11 -34.02 -44.16 -5.11
N PRO A 12 -34.88 -43.14 -4.92
CA PRO A 12 -35.41 -42.34 -6.01
C PRO A 12 -34.28 -41.66 -6.78
N GLU A 13 -34.47 -41.47 -8.08
CA GLU A 13 -33.44 -40.94 -8.98
C GLU A 13 -32.97 -39.54 -8.59
N ILE A 14 -33.84 -38.76 -7.96
CA ILE A 14 -33.65 -37.36 -7.57
C ILE A 14 -32.75 -37.23 -6.31
N SER A 15 -32.49 -38.31 -5.58
CA SER A 15 -31.75 -38.26 -4.32
C SER A 15 -30.28 -37.83 -4.52
N ARG A 16 -29.85 -36.71 -3.91
CA ARG A 16 -28.45 -36.24 -3.97
C ARG A 16 -27.51 -37.04 -3.07
N TYR A 17 -28.05 -37.58 -1.98
CA TYR A 17 -27.35 -38.35 -0.97
C TYR A 17 -28.18 -39.57 -0.58
N CYS A 18 -27.52 -40.63 -0.13
CA CYS A 18 -28.17 -41.81 0.41
C CYS A 18 -28.77 -41.50 1.79
N SER A 19 -30.06 -41.75 1.98
CA SER A 19 -30.76 -41.55 3.26
C SER A 19 -30.34 -42.52 4.36
N GLN A 20 -29.65 -43.61 4.02
CA GLN A 20 -29.21 -44.64 4.97
C GLN A 20 -27.74 -44.49 5.39
N CYS A 21 -26.82 -44.33 4.44
CA CYS A 21 -25.38 -44.25 4.72
C CYS A 21 -24.76 -42.85 4.53
N GLY A 22 -25.54 -41.87 4.05
CA GLY A 22 -25.06 -40.50 3.80
C GLY A 22 -24.20 -40.31 2.54
N GLN A 23 -23.88 -41.38 1.80
CA GLN A 23 -23.03 -41.30 0.60
C GLN A 23 -23.64 -40.38 -0.48
N ARG A 24 -22.83 -39.47 -1.04
CA ARG A 24 -23.24 -38.63 -2.17
C ARG A 24 -23.37 -39.47 -3.44
N LEU A 25 -24.52 -39.38 -4.12
CA LEU A 25 -24.85 -40.16 -5.32
C LEU A 25 -24.58 -39.38 -6.62
N HIS A 26 -24.45 -38.06 -6.53
CA HIS A 26 -24.00 -37.17 -7.61
C HIS A 26 -22.65 -36.57 -7.22
N ALA A 27 -21.61 -37.39 -7.28
CA ALA A 27 -20.26 -36.88 -7.42
C ALA A 27 -19.95 -36.96 -8.91
N GLU A 28 -20.12 -35.86 -9.63
CA GLU A 28 -19.25 -35.65 -10.80
C GLU A 28 -17.82 -35.83 -10.27
N PRO A 29 -16.97 -36.66 -10.92
CA PRO A 29 -15.61 -36.82 -10.49
C PRO A 29 -15.03 -35.41 -10.37
N VAL A 30 -14.71 -35.00 -9.14
CA VAL A 30 -13.98 -33.77 -8.90
C VAL A 30 -12.67 -33.97 -9.62
N ASP A 31 -12.55 -33.37 -10.78
CA ASP A 31 -11.30 -33.28 -11.51
C ASP A 31 -10.30 -32.66 -10.52
N LEU A 32 -9.40 -33.48 -10.01
CA LEU A 32 -8.35 -33.11 -9.05
C LEU A 32 -7.29 -32.22 -9.71
N SER A 33 -7.60 -31.60 -10.85
CA SER A 33 -6.81 -30.51 -11.39
C SER A 33 -6.68 -29.45 -10.29
N PRO A 34 -5.46 -29.14 -9.83
CA PRO A 34 -5.27 -28.09 -8.85
C PRO A 34 -5.96 -26.82 -9.36
N PRO A 35 -6.64 -26.07 -8.48
CA PRO A 35 -7.28 -24.83 -8.89
C PRO A 35 -6.23 -23.99 -9.62
N PRO A 36 -6.57 -23.36 -10.77
CA PRO A 36 -5.64 -22.47 -11.44
C PRO A 36 -5.11 -21.49 -10.42
N PRO A 37 -3.79 -21.18 -10.42
CA PRO A 37 -3.20 -20.30 -9.42
C PRO A 37 -4.07 -19.05 -9.35
N SER A 38 -4.60 -18.77 -8.16
CA SER A 38 -5.36 -17.56 -7.90
C SER A 38 -4.41 -16.40 -8.16
N VAL A 39 -4.49 -15.84 -9.37
CA VAL A 39 -3.89 -14.56 -9.71
C VAL A 39 -4.66 -13.54 -8.89
N LYS A 40 -4.21 -13.34 -7.64
CA LYS A 40 -4.61 -12.15 -6.90
C LYS A 40 -4.25 -10.99 -7.84
N PRO A 41 -5.21 -10.16 -8.26
CA PRO A 41 -4.86 -8.98 -9.02
C PRO A 41 -3.87 -8.21 -8.15
N GLN A 42 -2.68 -7.94 -8.68
CA GLN A 42 -1.62 -7.21 -8.00
C GLN A 42 -2.12 -5.76 -7.85
N GLN A 43 -3.06 -5.56 -6.94
CA GLN A 43 -3.79 -4.32 -6.77
C GLN A 43 -2.83 -3.28 -6.23
N GLY A 44 -2.35 -2.42 -7.12
CA GLY A 44 -1.96 -1.06 -6.78
C GLY A 44 -0.75 -0.89 -5.87
N GLN A 45 0.36 -1.60 -6.10
CA GLN A 45 1.61 -1.21 -5.46
C GLN A 45 2.03 0.19 -5.94
N LEU A 46 2.20 1.13 -5.01
CA LEU A 46 2.82 2.44 -5.25
C LEU A 46 4.28 2.23 -5.62
N ASN A 47 4.86 3.15 -6.41
CA ASN A 47 6.27 3.05 -6.75
C ASN A 47 7.14 3.30 -5.51
N VAL A 48 7.76 2.22 -5.01
CA VAL A 48 8.54 2.23 -3.77
C VAL A 48 9.83 3.03 -3.91
N GLU A 49 10.44 3.07 -5.10
CA GLU A 49 11.63 3.90 -5.36
C GLU A 49 11.31 5.39 -5.21
N VAL A 50 10.18 5.83 -5.78
CA VAL A 50 9.71 7.21 -5.64
C VAL A 50 9.34 7.51 -4.19
N LEU A 51 8.73 6.55 -3.49
CA LEU A 51 8.39 6.70 -2.07
C LEU A 51 9.64 6.86 -1.20
N TYR A 52 10.69 6.08 -1.44
CA TYR A 52 11.98 6.26 -0.75
C TYR A 52 12.65 7.59 -1.11
N GLY A 53 12.56 8.02 -2.37
CA GLY A 53 13.01 9.35 -2.78
C GLY A 53 12.30 10.47 -2.00
N MET A 54 10.98 10.39 -1.84
CA MET A 54 10.20 11.32 -1.04
C MET A 54 10.68 11.35 0.42
N VAL A 55 10.87 10.19 1.05
CA VAL A 55 11.36 10.11 2.44
C VAL A 55 12.75 10.72 2.57
N ALA A 56 13.67 10.44 1.64
CA ALA A 56 15.00 11.02 1.64
C ALA A 56 14.97 12.55 1.54
N MET A 57 14.10 13.10 0.68
CA MET A 57 13.91 14.55 0.55
C MET A 57 13.30 15.18 1.81
N LEU A 58 12.33 14.52 2.46
CA LEU A 58 11.77 14.99 3.74
C LEU A 58 12.84 15.02 4.84
N VAL A 59 13.68 14.00 4.91
CA VAL A 59 14.82 13.97 5.85
C VAL A 59 15.80 15.11 5.55
N LEU A 60 16.11 15.35 4.27
CA LEU A 60 16.99 16.45 3.88
C LEU A 60 16.42 17.82 4.25
N ALA A 61 15.12 18.05 4.03
CA ALA A 61 14.43 19.29 4.39
C ALA A 61 14.45 19.55 5.90
N ILE A 62 14.31 18.50 6.72
CA ILE A 62 14.43 18.60 8.19
C ILE A 62 15.88 18.89 8.60
N LEU A 63 16.85 18.34 7.87
CA LEU A 63 18.28 18.48 8.18
C LEU A 63 18.81 19.88 7.83
N PHE A 64 18.28 20.46 6.75
CA PHE A 64 18.62 21.80 6.26
C PHE A 64 17.37 22.69 6.23
N PRO A 65 16.79 23.04 7.39
CA PRO A 65 15.56 23.81 7.42
C PRO A 65 15.79 25.26 6.93
N PRO A 66 14.72 25.94 6.49
CA PRO A 66 14.76 27.36 6.19
C PRO A 66 14.90 28.18 7.48
N TRP A 67 15.90 29.06 7.52
CA TRP A 67 16.12 29.98 8.64
C TRP A 67 15.51 31.35 8.33
N GLU A 68 14.97 31.99 9.35
CA GLU A 68 14.44 33.36 9.30
C GLU A 68 14.99 34.20 10.46
N THR A 69 14.88 35.52 10.30
CA THR A 69 15.21 36.48 11.35
C THR A 69 14.29 36.32 12.57
N PRO A 70 14.77 36.67 13.77
CA PRO A 70 13.96 36.58 14.99
C PRO A 70 12.75 37.52 14.93
N PRO A 71 11.67 37.25 15.70
CA PRO A 71 10.43 38.04 15.68
C PRO A 71 10.60 39.54 16.01
N SER A 72 11.74 39.93 16.58
CA SER A 72 12.09 41.32 16.87
C SER A 72 12.55 42.12 15.64
N LYS A 73 12.83 41.45 14.52
CA LYS A 73 13.31 42.03 13.26
C LYS A 73 12.29 41.76 12.15
N PRO A 74 12.28 42.55 11.06
CA PRO A 74 11.44 42.24 9.91
C PRO A 74 11.78 40.83 9.38
N PRO A 75 10.78 40.06 8.92
CA PRO A 75 10.97 38.69 8.46
C PRO A 75 11.80 38.69 7.18
N GLU A 76 13.00 38.14 7.27
CA GLU A 76 13.91 37.96 6.14
C GLU A 76 14.36 36.49 6.10
N PHE A 77 14.36 35.94 4.90
CA PHE A 77 14.83 34.57 4.66
C PHE A 77 16.37 34.55 4.67
N LEU A 78 16.94 33.76 5.58
CA LEU A 78 18.38 33.65 5.79
C LEU A 78 19.01 32.46 5.06
N GLY A 79 18.23 31.71 4.27
CA GLY A 79 18.72 30.55 3.53
C GLY A 79 18.46 29.22 4.21
N MET A 80 18.95 28.16 3.57
CA MET A 80 18.89 26.77 4.05
C MET A 80 20.24 26.42 4.67
N HIS A 81 20.25 26.17 5.98
CA HIS A 81 21.47 25.83 6.71
C HIS A 81 21.24 24.60 7.56
N PHE A 82 22.32 23.87 7.83
CA PHE A 82 22.28 22.68 8.68
C PHE A 82 21.75 23.03 10.07
N ILE A 83 20.90 22.16 10.62
CA ILE A 83 20.22 22.37 11.91
C ILE A 83 21.17 22.67 13.09
N LEU A 84 22.41 22.15 13.08
CA LEU A 84 23.41 22.40 14.12
C LEU A 84 24.34 23.59 13.83
N SER A 85 24.24 24.19 12.65
CA SER A 85 25.12 25.27 12.18
C SER A 85 24.28 26.44 11.64
N PRO A 86 23.55 27.17 12.50
CA PRO A 86 22.71 28.28 12.09
C PRO A 86 23.54 29.42 11.45
N PRO A 87 22.95 30.17 10.50
CA PRO A 87 23.65 31.27 9.82
C PRO A 87 23.96 32.45 10.74
N THR A 88 23.08 32.72 11.71
CA THR A 88 23.27 33.73 12.75
C THR A 88 22.80 33.17 14.10
N PRO A 89 23.38 33.61 15.23
CA PRO A 89 23.08 33.05 16.56
C PRO A 89 21.63 33.27 16.99
N ASP A 90 20.97 34.31 16.49
CA ASP A 90 19.58 34.65 16.81
C ASP A 90 18.60 34.16 15.72
N ALA A 91 19.07 33.41 14.72
CA ALA A 91 18.20 32.88 13.68
C ALA A 91 17.23 31.85 14.27
N VAL A 92 16.00 31.84 13.75
CA VAL A 92 14.98 30.86 14.12
C VAL A 92 14.56 30.07 12.88
N MET A 93 14.09 28.84 13.07
CA MET A 93 13.57 28.04 11.96
C MET A 93 12.19 28.55 11.55
N SER A 94 12.03 28.84 10.26
CA SER A 94 10.76 29.32 9.74
C SER A 94 9.74 28.21 9.70
N ARG A 95 8.76 28.28 10.61
CA ARG A 95 7.67 27.29 10.66
C ARG A 95 6.84 27.30 9.40
N LEU A 96 6.60 28.48 8.83
CA LEU A 96 5.80 28.63 7.63
C LEU A 96 6.50 28.02 6.41
N LEU A 97 7.76 28.42 6.15
CA LEU A 97 8.51 27.93 5.00
C LEU A 97 8.77 26.42 5.10
N LEU A 98 9.13 25.93 6.29
CA LEU A 98 9.32 24.50 6.53
C LEU A 98 8.01 23.72 6.31
N THR A 99 6.86 24.25 6.74
CA THR A 99 5.57 23.59 6.50
C THR A 99 5.25 23.53 5.01
N ILE A 100 5.45 24.62 4.28
CA ILE A 100 5.24 24.66 2.83
C ILE A 100 6.12 23.63 2.15
N GLU A 101 7.42 23.60 2.47
CA GLU A 101 8.38 22.66 1.89
C GLU A 101 8.00 21.19 2.16
N LEU A 102 7.74 20.83 3.42
CA LEU A 102 7.38 19.46 3.80
C LEU A 102 6.08 19.00 3.13
N VAL A 103 5.06 19.86 3.08
CA VAL A 103 3.78 19.54 2.44
C VAL A 103 3.96 19.42 0.93
N THR A 104 4.72 20.30 0.28
CA THR A 104 5.00 20.21 -1.15
C THR A 104 5.75 18.93 -1.49
N ILE A 105 6.77 18.55 -0.72
CA ILE A 105 7.52 17.29 -0.91
C ILE A 105 6.59 16.09 -0.73
N ALA A 106 5.77 16.07 0.31
CA ALA A 106 4.85 14.97 0.59
C ALA A 106 3.80 14.80 -0.53
N ILE A 107 3.18 15.90 -0.97
CA ILE A 107 2.22 15.90 -2.08
C ILE A 107 2.90 15.41 -3.35
N ALA A 108 4.02 16.02 -3.73
CA ALA A 108 4.75 15.66 -4.96
C ALA A 108 5.21 14.19 -4.95
N GLY A 109 5.73 13.70 -3.82
CA GLY A 109 6.15 12.31 -3.67
C GLY A 109 4.99 11.33 -3.73
N LEU A 110 3.86 11.65 -3.09
CA LEU A 110 2.66 10.81 -3.15
C LEU A 110 2.10 10.74 -4.58
N TYR A 111 1.89 11.89 -5.23
CA TYR A 111 1.42 11.93 -6.62
C TYR A 111 2.42 11.27 -7.57
N GLY A 112 3.72 11.51 -7.39
CA GLY A 112 4.77 10.87 -8.17
C GLY A 112 4.72 9.34 -8.03
N SER A 113 4.61 8.83 -6.79
CA SER A 113 4.54 7.39 -6.54
C SER A 113 3.31 6.74 -7.16
N PHE A 114 2.23 7.51 -7.36
CA PHE A 114 1.01 7.11 -8.05
C PHE A 114 1.14 7.17 -9.58
N LEU A 115 1.69 8.26 -10.12
CA LEU A 115 1.87 8.47 -11.56
C LEU A 115 2.86 7.46 -12.16
N PHE A 116 3.92 7.13 -11.43
CA PHE A 116 4.94 6.16 -11.85
C PHE A 116 4.68 4.75 -11.33
N ARG A 117 3.43 4.38 -11.06
CA ARG A 117 3.07 3.02 -10.63
C ARG A 117 3.54 1.98 -11.65
N GLN A 118 4.41 1.08 -11.19
CA GLN A 118 4.86 -0.07 -11.97
C GLN A 118 3.66 -0.98 -12.25
N LYS A 119 3.18 -0.98 -13.49
CA LYS A 119 2.31 -2.06 -13.99
C LYS A 119 3.26 -3.20 -14.36
N LYS A 120 3.39 -4.21 -13.49
CA LYS A 120 4.08 -5.44 -13.90
C LYS A 120 3.35 -6.02 -15.12
N PRO A 121 4.07 -6.40 -16.20
CA PRO A 121 3.47 -7.05 -17.37
C PRO A 121 2.87 -8.41 -17.01
#